data_AF-A0A970X6B6-F1
#
_entry.id   AF-A0A970X6B6-F1
#
_cell.length_a   1.000
_cell.length_b   1.000
_cell.length_c   1.000
_cell.angle_alpha   90.00
_cell.angle_beta   90.00
_cell.angle_gamma   90.00
#
_symmetry.space_group_name_H-M   'P 1'
#
loop_
_entity.id
_entity.type
_entity.pdbx_description
1 polymer ?
#
loop_
_entity_poly.entity_id
_entity_poly.type
_entity_poly.pdbx_seq_one_letter_code
_entity_poly.pdbx_strand_id
1 'polypeptide(L)' 'MNHLEHTRRERGISYRQFAEEIGVVGHMTLYAWCRWGRRPTGLNARLLEEHFGMPVDDLIAESERPRQLQAAEA' A
#
# COMPACT_ATOMS: atom_id res chain seq x y z
N MET A 1 1.22 -9.40 1.02
CA MET A 1 1.18 -8.21 0.14
C MET A 1 0.30 -7.16 0.83
N ASN A 2 0.77 -5.93 0.96
CA ASN A 2 0.01 -4.87 1.63
C ASN A 2 -0.90 -4.08 0.67
N HIS A 3 -1.72 -3.19 1.24
CA HIS A 3 -2.73 -2.43 0.50
C HIS A 3 -2.11 -1.53 -0.58
N LEU A 4 -0.97 -0.89 -0.28
CA LEU A 4 -0.26 -0.04 -1.24
C LEU A 4 0.21 -0.82 -2.46
N GLU A 5 0.87 -1.96 -2.26
CA GLU A 5 1.35 -2.78 -3.37
C GLU A 5 0.20 -3.40 -4.17
N HIS A 6 -0.91 -3.76 -3.50
CA HIS A 6 -2.12 -4.25 -4.16
C HIS A 6 -2.72 -3.17 -5.08
N THR A 7 -3.03 -2.00 -4.52
CA THR A 7 -3.62 -0.87 -5.26
C THR A 7 -2.78 -0.48 -6.47
N ARG A 8 -1.47 -0.39 -6.30
CA ARG A 8 -0.54 -0.07 -7.39
C ARG A 8 -0.63 -1.09 -8.53
N ARG A 9 -0.69 -2.39 -8.18
CA ARG A 9 -0.76 -3.49 -9.15
C ARG A 9 -2.09 -3.56 -9.86
N GLU A 10 -3.21 -3.41 -9.14
CA GLU A 10 -4.55 -3.39 -9.74
C GLU A 10 -4.68 -2.27 -10.77
N ARG A 11 -4.05 -1.13 -10.50
CA ARG A 11 -4.06 0.04 -11.40
C ARG A 11 -3.00 -0.03 -12.50
N GLY A 12 -2.07 -0.98 -12.45
CA GLY A 12 -1.01 -1.13 -13.45
C GLY A 12 -0.01 0.03 -13.51
N ILE A 13 0.12 0.83 -12.44
CA ILE A 13 0.97 2.03 -12.41
C ILE A 13 2.36 1.76 -11.81
N SER A 14 3.33 2.59 -12.19
CA SER A 14 4.68 2.56 -11.61
C SER A 14 4.69 3.16 -10.20
N TYR A 15 5.71 2.83 -9.39
CA TYR A 15 5.92 3.48 -8.08
C TYR A 15 6.09 5.00 -8.19
N ARG A 16 6.63 5.48 -9.32
CA ARG A 16 6.81 6.91 -9.56
C ARG A 16 5.46 7.61 -9.73
N GLN A 17 4.64 7.12 -10.64
CA GLN A 17 3.28 7.66 -10.86
C GLN A 17 2.46 7.60 -9.58
N PHE A 18 2.55 6.49 -8.84
CA PHE A 18 1.82 6.34 -7.59
C PHE A 18 2.31 7.31 -6.50
N ALA A 19 3.62 7.55 -6.41
CA ALA A 19 4.18 8.55 -5.48
C ALA A 19 3.75 9.98 -5.85
N GLU A 20 3.78 10.33 -7.14
CA GLU A 20 3.36 11.64 -7.65
C GLU A 20 1.88 11.89 -7.38
N GLU A 21 1.02 10.88 -7.53
CA GLU A 21 -0.41 10.98 -7.27
C GLU A 21 -0.77 11.19 -5.80
N ILE A 22 -0.11 10.48 -4.89
CA ILE A 22 -0.32 10.65 -3.44
C ILE A 22 0.39 11.92 -2.94
N GLY A 23 1.39 12.42 -3.68
CA GLY A 23 2.22 13.56 -3.29
C GLY A 23 3.33 13.19 -2.30
N VAL A 24 3.63 11.90 -2.12
CA VAL A 24 4.68 11.43 -1.20
C VAL A 24 6.07 11.62 -1.80
N VAL A 25 7.03 11.97 -0.95
CA VAL A 25 8.39 12.26 -1.39
C VAL A 25 9.17 10.96 -1.65
N GLY A 26 9.47 10.72 -2.93
CA GLY A 26 10.37 9.67 -3.38
C GLY A 26 9.71 8.31 -3.62
N HIS A 27 9.73 7.86 -4.87
CA HIS A 27 9.19 6.55 -5.27
C HIS A 27 9.91 5.36 -4.63
N MET A 28 11.19 5.52 -4.27
CA MET A 28 11.94 4.50 -3.52
C MET A 28 11.43 4.32 -2.09
N THR A 29 10.90 5.38 -1.49
CA THR A 29 10.26 5.34 -0.17
C THR A 29 8.97 4.53 -0.24
N LEU A 30 8.15 4.77 -1.28
CA LEU A 30 6.93 4.01 -1.55
C LEU A 30 7.23 2.52 -1.81
N TYR A 31 8.26 2.22 -2.61
CA TYR A 31 8.75 0.86 -2.79
C TYR A 31 9.09 0.20 -1.45
N ALA A 32 9.73 0.92 -0.54
CA ALA A 32 10.12 0.36 0.74
C ALA A 32 8.93 0.06 1.67
N TRP A 33 7.89 0.86 1.63
CA TRP A 33 6.63 0.58 2.34
C TRP A 33 5.91 -0.62 1.73
N CYS A 34 5.81 -0.68 0.40
CA CYS A 34 5.18 -1.79 -0.34
C CYS A 34 5.87 -3.14 -0.14
N ARG A 35 7.20 -3.18 -0.08
CA ARG A 35 7.99 -4.43 -0.07
C ARG A 35 8.53 -4.86 1.28
N TRP A 36 8.87 -3.90 2.15
CA TRP A 36 9.55 -4.17 3.41
C TRP A 36 8.70 -3.84 4.63
N GLY A 37 7.45 -3.41 4.43
CA GLY A 37 6.55 -3.02 5.54
C GLY A 37 7.11 -1.90 6.41
N ARG A 38 8.03 -1.08 5.88
CA ARG A 38 8.56 0.06 6.62
C ARG A 38 7.43 1.04 6.89
N ARG A 39 7.33 1.52 8.13
CA ARG A 39 6.30 2.48 8.54
C ARG A 39 6.56 3.88 7.97
N PRO A 40 5.64 4.44 7.16
CA PRO A 40 5.63 5.86 6.82
C PRO A 40 5.56 6.73 8.09
N THR A 41 6.20 7.89 8.07
CA THR A 41 6.19 8.84 9.19
C THR A 41 6.06 10.27 8.70
N GLY A 42 5.70 11.18 9.61
CA GLY A 42 5.61 12.62 9.34
C GLY A 42 4.63 12.95 8.22
N LEU A 43 5.05 13.84 7.31
CA LEU A 43 4.22 14.31 6.19
C LEU A 43 3.73 13.16 5.30
N ASN A 44 4.59 12.17 5.01
CA ASN A 44 4.21 11.04 4.15
C ASN A 44 3.11 10.17 4.77
N ALA A 45 3.13 9.98 6.09
CA ALA A 45 2.06 9.25 6.78
C ALA A 45 0.74 9.99 6.64
N ARG A 46 0.75 11.30 6.88
CA ARG A 46 -0.43 12.16 6.75
C ARG A 46 -1.00 12.14 5.33
N LEU A 47 -0.15 12.27 4.30
CA LEU A 47 -0.59 12.24 2.90
C LEU A 47 -1.23 10.90 2.51
N LEU A 48 -0.68 9.79 3.01
CA LEU A 48 -1.27 8.47 2.80
C LEU A 48 -2.65 8.36 3.46
N GLU A 49 -2.77 8.79 4.72
CA GLU A 49 -4.06 8.75 5.44
C GLU A 49 -5.10 9.65 4.78
N GLU A 50 -4.71 10.84 4.33
CA GLU A 50 -5.60 11.77 3.60
C GLU A 50 -6.03 11.20 2.25
N HIS A 51 -5.12 10.57 1.50
CA HIS A 51 -5.42 10.02 0.18
C HIS A 51 -6.30 8.77 0.24
N PHE A 52 -6.06 7.87 1.21
CA PHE A 52 -6.78 6.60 1.31
C PHE A 52 -7.95 6.63 2.29
N GLY A 53 -8.03 7.63 3.16
CA GLY A 53 -9.05 7.68 4.22
C GLY A 53 -8.90 6.56 5.26
N MET A 54 -7.70 6.00 5.42
CA MET A 54 -7.43 4.88 6.33
C MET A 54 -6.07 5.01 7.02
N PRO A 55 -5.89 4.46 8.23
CA PRO A 55 -4.62 4.54 8.98
C PRO A 55 -3.43 3.96 8.23
N VAL A 56 -2.25 4.56 8.40
CA VAL A 56 -1.00 4.04 7.81
C VAL A 56 -0.74 2.58 8.17
N ASP A 57 -1.03 2.19 9.41
CA ASP A 57 -0.76 0.83 9.89
C ASP A 57 -1.56 -0.21 9.09
N ASP A 58 -2.80 0.11 8.70
CA ASP A 58 -3.63 -0.76 7.85
C ASP A 58 -3.15 -0.77 6.39
N LEU A 59 -2.59 0.35 5.90
CA LEU A 59 -2.04 0.45 4.54
C LEU A 59 -0.81 -0.45 4.34
N ILE A 60 0.04 -0.53 5.37
CA ILE A 60 1.29 -1.29 5.32
C ILE A 60 1.20 -2.67 5.93
N ALA A 61 0.13 -2.98 6.66
CA ALA A 61 -0.16 -4.33 7.14
C ALA A 61 -0.10 -5.31 5.98
N GLU A 62 0.64 -6.40 6.16
CA GLU A 62 0.54 -7.50 5.22
C GLU A 62 -0.86 -8.10 5.36
N SER A 63 -1.62 -8.13 4.26
CA SER A 63 -2.82 -8.94 4.26
C SER A 63 -2.39 -10.41 4.42
N GLU A 64 -2.72 -11.00 5.56
CA GLU A 64 -3.02 -12.42 5.58
C GLU A 64 -4.21 -12.58 4.65
N ARG A 65 -4.00 -12.98 3.40
CA ARG A 65 -5.13 -13.50 2.63
C ARG A 65 -5.70 -14.63 3.50
N PRO A 66 -7.01 -14.63 3.81
CA PRO A 66 -7.62 -15.78 4.44
C PRO A 66 -7.25 -17.01 3.61
N ARG A 67 -6.78 -18.09 4.25
CA ARG A 67 -6.74 -19.42 3.63
C ARG A 67 -8.17 -19.91 3.38
N GLN A 68 -8.98 -19.22 2.59
CA GLN A 68 -10.31 -19.69 2.21
C GLN A 68 -10.67 -19.20 0.81
N LEU A 69 -10.11 -19.89 -0.17
CA LEU A 69 -10.74 -20.15 -1.47
C LEU A 69 -10.35 -21.58 -1.88
N GLN A 70 -10.78 -22.53 -1.05
CA GLN A 70 -10.93 -23.96 -1.35
C GLN A 70 -11.78 -24.58 -0.22
N ALA A 71 -13.02 -24.10 -0.06
CA ALA A 71 -14.09 -24.76 0.69
C ALA A 71 -15.48 -24.25 0.27
N ALA A 72 -15.58 -23.75 -0.96
CA ALA A 72 -16.84 -23.59 -1.64
C ALA A 72 -16.64 -24.23 -3.01
N GLU A 73 -17.51 -25.17 -3.32
CA GLU A 73 -17.61 -25.99 -4.53
C GLU A 73 -16.99 -27.40 -4.44
N ALA A 74 -17.91 -28.36 -4.54
CA ALA A 74 -17.85 -29.84 -4.56
C ALA A 74 -17.86 -30.56 -3.19
#